data_AF-A0A0A0BNI0-F1
#
_entry.id   AF-A0A0A0BNI0-F1
#
_cell.length_a   1.000
_cell.length_b   1.000
_cell.length_c   1.000
_cell.angle_alpha   90.00
_cell.angle_beta   90.00
_cell.angle_gamma   90.00
#
_symmetry.space_group_name_H-M   'P 1'
#
loop_
_entity.id
_entity.type
_entity.pdbx_description
1 polymer ?
#
loop_
_entity_poly.entity_id
_entity_poly.type
_entity_poly.pdbx_seq_one_letter_code
_entity_poly.pdbx_strand_id
1 'polypeptide(L)'
;MRSPLGSLWSEPRAPGSRPVGQRDVALLGFVLVAVAEAALRPGLDDRVAQGVVGGLAVTALVWRRARPLLAVAVAVVVPSALALATGTTVELYSVVVLLAVPYGLARWGSGRDVVVGGGLFALQQVVVLATGEPVGDVVGGLVVLAAAVSLGAAVRFRARSRARTAEEVRLRERERIARDLHDTVAHHVSTIAVRAQVGQAVAAAEPERAAAELALIEAEARRTLAEMRGLVRVLRRDGPGAGGPAEALGAAEL
;
A
#
# COMPACT_ATOMS: atom_id res chain seq x y z
N MET A 1 16.95 22.75 -8.67
CA MET A 1 16.05 21.69 -9.21
C MET A 1 16.66 20.34 -8.90
N ARG A 2 16.02 19.49 -8.08
CA ARG A 2 16.52 18.13 -7.83
C ARG A 2 16.33 17.32 -9.12
N SER A 3 17.35 16.61 -9.58
CA SER A 3 17.24 15.77 -10.77
C SER A 3 16.16 14.70 -10.54
N PRO A 4 15.37 14.33 -11.57
CA PRO A 4 14.33 13.29 -11.44
C PRO A 4 14.92 11.96 -10.95
N LEU A 5 16.18 11.67 -11.28
CA LEU A 5 16.94 10.51 -10.80
C LEU A 5 17.23 10.57 -9.28
N GLY A 6 17.54 11.75 -8.74
CA GLY A 6 17.77 11.92 -7.29
C GLY A 6 16.50 11.71 -6.46
N SER A 7 15.35 12.09 -7.00
CA SER A 7 14.04 11.85 -6.37
C SER A 7 13.75 10.34 -6.25
N LEU A 8 13.89 9.62 -7.36
CA LEU A 8 13.74 8.16 -7.38
C LEU A 8 14.73 7.48 -6.43
N TRP A 9 15.99 7.90 -6.38
CA TRP A 9 17.01 7.30 -5.51
C TRP A 9 16.70 7.36 -4.01
N SER A 10 15.96 8.39 -3.58
CA SER A 10 15.60 8.60 -2.17
C SER A 10 14.32 7.89 -1.74
N GLU A 11 13.66 7.18 -2.65
CA GLU A 11 12.31 6.69 -2.42
C GLU A 11 12.30 5.45 -1.50
N PRO A 12 11.68 5.53 -0.29
CA PRO A 12 11.68 4.42 0.66
C PRO A 12 10.85 3.24 0.15
N ARG A 13 11.14 2.03 0.65
CA ARG A 13 10.39 0.81 0.29
C ARG A 13 8.90 0.96 0.60
N ALA A 14 8.05 0.36 -0.24
CA ALA A 14 6.61 0.40 -0.01
C ALA A 14 6.26 -0.33 1.31
N PRO A 15 5.57 0.32 2.27
CA PRO A 15 5.17 -0.33 3.51
C PRO A 15 4.10 -1.38 3.24
N GLY A 16 4.28 -2.60 3.76
CA GLY A 16 3.31 -3.69 3.66
C GLY A 16 3.87 -5.01 3.12
N SER A 17 5.00 -5.50 3.65
CA SER A 17 5.43 -6.88 3.44
C SER A 17 4.54 -7.84 4.24
N ARG A 18 3.28 -8.01 3.80
CA ARG A 18 2.47 -9.11 4.30
C ARG A 18 3.14 -10.44 3.90
N PRO A 19 3.12 -11.46 4.77
CA PRO A 19 3.62 -12.80 4.44
C PRO A 19 2.91 -13.35 3.20
N VAL A 20 3.53 -14.37 2.59
CA VAL A 20 3.07 -15.05 1.36
C VAL A 20 1.58 -15.35 1.44
N GLY A 21 0.78 -14.76 0.54
CA GLY A 21 -0.67 -14.96 0.51
C GLY A 21 -1.09 -16.05 -0.49
N GLN A 22 -2.36 -16.48 -0.44
CA GLN A 22 -2.91 -17.48 -1.38
C GLN A 22 -2.68 -17.11 -2.86
N ARG A 23 -2.69 -15.81 -3.19
CA ARG A 23 -2.39 -15.32 -4.54
C ARG A 23 -0.94 -15.50 -4.95
N ASP A 24 0.01 -15.47 -4.01
CA ASP A 24 1.40 -15.78 -4.31
C ASP A 24 1.61 -17.28 -4.52
N VAL A 25 0.92 -18.12 -3.74
CA VAL A 25 0.94 -19.57 -3.92
C VAL A 25 0.35 -19.97 -5.28
N ALA A 26 -0.78 -19.36 -5.68
CA ALA A 26 -1.35 -19.59 -7.00
C ALA A 26 -0.41 -19.14 -8.14
N LEU A 27 0.29 -18.01 -7.96
CA LEU A 27 1.25 -17.49 -8.94
C LEU A 27 2.51 -18.37 -9.00
N LEU A 28 2.97 -18.90 -7.87
CA LEU A 28 4.06 -19.88 -7.82
C LEU A 28 3.68 -21.18 -8.50
N GLY A 29 2.48 -21.71 -8.22
CA GLY A 29 1.96 -22.91 -8.88
C GLY A 29 1.86 -22.73 -10.39
N PHE A 30 1.33 -21.58 -10.86
CA PHE A 30 1.24 -21.27 -12.28
C PHE A 30 2.61 -21.17 -12.96
N VAL A 31 3.58 -20.52 -12.31
CA VAL A 31 4.95 -20.41 -12.84
C VAL A 31 5.63 -21.79 -12.87
N LEU A 32 5.40 -22.63 -11.86
CA LEU A 32 5.94 -23.99 -11.79
C LEU A 32 5.38 -24.88 -12.92
N VAL A 33 4.09 -24.76 -13.22
CA VAL A 33 3.45 -25.41 -14.37
C VAL A 33 4.03 -24.90 -15.69
N ALA A 34 4.23 -23.59 -15.84
CA ALA A 34 4.81 -23.02 -17.05
C ALA A 34 6.28 -23.46 -17.27
N VAL A 35 7.07 -23.59 -16.20
CA VAL A 35 8.44 -24.12 -16.26
C VAL A 35 8.44 -25.62 -16.58
N ALA A 36 7.51 -26.39 -16.02
CA ALA A 36 7.34 -27.80 -16.36
C ALA A 36 6.94 -27.98 -17.84
N GLU A 37 6.02 -27.17 -18.34
CA GLU A 37 5.62 -27.16 -19.75
C GLU A 37 6.81 -26.82 -20.68
N ALA A 38 7.59 -25.79 -20.32
CA ALA A 38 8.78 -25.41 -21.07
C ALA A 38 9.86 -26.51 -21.09
N ALA A 39 10.08 -27.19 -19.96
CA ALA A 39 11.02 -28.30 -19.86
C ALA A 39 10.59 -29.53 -20.68
N LEU A 40 9.28 -29.68 -20.93
CA LEU A 40 8.69 -30.80 -21.66
C LEU A 40 8.50 -30.52 -23.16
N ARG A 41 8.70 -29.28 -23.64
CA ARG A 41 8.52 -28.95 -25.06
C ARG A 41 9.58 -29.63 -25.96
N PRO A 42 9.16 -30.42 -26.97
CA PRO A 42 10.08 -30.99 -27.93
C PRO A 42 10.57 -29.91 -28.92
N GLY A 43 11.88 -29.77 -29.09
CA GLY A 43 12.51 -28.83 -30.04
C GLY A 43 13.59 -27.92 -29.47
N LEU A 44 13.87 -27.98 -28.17
CA LEU A 44 14.94 -27.21 -27.53
C LEU A 44 16.17 -28.10 -27.38
N ASP A 45 17.33 -27.64 -27.88
CA ASP A 45 18.58 -28.41 -27.89
C ASP A 45 19.13 -28.66 -26.46
N ASP A 46 18.75 -27.84 -25.47
CA ASP A 46 19.33 -27.86 -24.12
C ASP A 46 18.27 -27.76 -22.99
N ARG A 47 17.33 -28.72 -22.98
CA ARG A 47 16.12 -28.73 -22.12
C ARG A 47 16.43 -28.71 -20.62
N VAL A 48 17.50 -29.39 -20.21
CA VAL A 48 17.90 -29.49 -18.80
C VAL A 48 18.38 -28.14 -18.28
N ALA A 49 19.20 -27.42 -19.07
CA ALA A 49 19.68 -26.10 -18.72
C ALA A 49 18.51 -25.10 -18.58
N GLN A 50 17.56 -25.13 -19.52
CA GLN A 50 16.38 -24.25 -19.48
C GLN A 50 15.45 -24.54 -18.30
N GLY A 51 15.24 -25.82 -17.96
CA GLY A 51 14.47 -26.23 -16.79
C GLY A 51 15.11 -25.78 -15.47
N VAL A 52 16.44 -25.92 -15.35
CA VAL A 52 17.20 -25.50 -14.15
C VAL A 52 17.13 -23.98 -13.98
N VAL A 53 17.39 -23.22 -15.04
CA VAL A 53 17.33 -21.75 -15.02
C VAL A 53 15.90 -21.27 -14.72
N GLY A 54 14.89 -21.89 -15.33
CA GLY A 54 13.48 -21.62 -15.05
C GLY A 54 13.14 -21.86 -13.58
N GLY A 55 13.53 -23.01 -13.02
CA GLY A 55 13.33 -23.37 -11.62
C GLY A 55 14.00 -22.40 -10.65
N LEU A 56 15.24 -21.97 -10.94
CA LEU A 56 15.94 -20.94 -10.17
C LEU A 56 15.20 -19.60 -10.21
N ALA A 57 14.66 -19.21 -11.36
CA ALA A 57 13.87 -17.98 -11.50
C ALA A 57 12.53 -18.06 -10.74
N VAL A 58 11.85 -19.22 -10.73
CA VAL A 58 10.64 -19.44 -9.90
C VAL A 58 10.96 -19.31 -8.41
N THR A 59 12.06 -19.92 -7.98
CA THR A 59 12.50 -19.89 -6.59
C THR A 59 12.88 -18.46 -6.18
N ALA A 60 13.54 -17.72 -7.07
CA ALA A 60 13.84 -16.31 -6.91
C ALA A 60 12.57 -15.44 -6.78
N LEU A 61 11.49 -15.78 -7.50
CA LEU A 61 10.19 -15.11 -7.39
C LEU A 61 9.52 -15.29 -6.02
N VAL A 62 9.81 -16.36 -5.27
CA VAL A 62 9.34 -16.52 -3.87
C VAL A 62 9.89 -15.39 -2.99
N TRP A 63 11.15 -15.01 -3.21
CA TRP A 63 11.81 -13.94 -2.45
C TRP A 63 11.54 -12.53 -2.99
N ARG A 64 10.76 -12.37 -4.08
CA ARG A 64 10.51 -11.06 -4.72
C ARG A 64 9.94 -9.99 -3.79
N ARG A 65 9.22 -10.39 -2.73
CA ARG A 65 8.62 -9.46 -1.76
C ARG A 65 9.60 -9.03 -0.67
N ALA A 66 10.58 -9.87 -0.33
CA ALA A 66 11.54 -9.60 0.74
C ALA A 66 12.87 -9.04 0.21
N ARG A 67 13.30 -9.52 -0.96
CA ARG A 67 14.59 -9.19 -1.59
C ARG A 67 14.40 -9.04 -3.12
N PRO A 68 13.63 -8.05 -3.61
CA PRO A 68 13.34 -7.89 -5.04
C PRO A 68 14.61 -7.76 -5.90
N LEU A 69 15.67 -7.14 -5.40
CA LEU A 69 16.96 -7.05 -6.09
C LEU A 69 17.64 -8.40 -6.29
N LEU A 70 17.62 -9.29 -5.28
CA LEU A 70 18.21 -10.62 -5.44
C LEU A 70 17.44 -11.43 -6.47
N ALA A 71 16.11 -11.26 -6.52
CA ALA A 71 15.30 -11.95 -7.52
C ALA A 71 15.66 -11.52 -8.95
N VAL A 72 15.84 -10.21 -9.17
CA VAL A 72 16.30 -9.66 -10.45
C VAL A 72 17.72 -10.11 -10.76
N ALA A 73 18.65 -10.02 -9.79
CA ALA A 73 20.03 -10.42 -9.99
C ALA A 73 20.15 -11.89 -10.39
N VAL A 74 19.43 -12.81 -9.74
CA VAL A 74 19.44 -14.23 -10.10
C VAL A 74 18.82 -14.44 -11.50
N ALA A 75 17.69 -13.80 -11.77
CA ALA A 75 17.00 -13.93 -13.07
C ALA A 75 17.79 -13.34 -14.25
N VAL A 76 18.71 -12.41 -14.00
CA VAL A 76 19.54 -11.77 -15.03
C VAL A 76 20.93 -12.42 -15.15
N VAL A 77 21.61 -12.61 -14.02
CA VAL A 77 23.02 -13.04 -14.00
C VAL A 77 23.15 -14.51 -14.40
N VAL A 78 22.24 -15.39 -13.95
CA VAL A 78 22.34 -16.83 -14.22
C VAL A 78 22.20 -17.15 -15.71
N PRO A 79 21.17 -16.64 -16.44
CA PRO A 79 21.09 -16.86 -17.88
C PRO A 79 22.24 -16.19 -18.65
N SER A 80 22.67 -14.99 -18.23
CA SER A 80 23.74 -14.26 -18.93
C SER A 80 25.10 -14.95 -18.79
N ALA A 81 25.42 -15.48 -17.60
CA ALA A 81 26.65 -16.22 -17.37
C ALA A 81 26.69 -17.53 -18.17
N LEU A 82 25.55 -18.22 -18.27
CA LEU A 82 25.44 -19.42 -19.08
C LEU A 82 25.65 -19.10 -20.57
N ALA A 83 24.95 -18.09 -21.09
CA ALA A 83 25.10 -17.65 -22.49
C ALA A 83 26.54 -17.31 -22.86
N LEU A 84 27.28 -16.64 -21.97
CA LEU A 84 28.69 -16.32 -22.19
C LEU A 84 29.62 -17.54 -22.10
N ALA A 85 29.27 -18.55 -21.30
CA ALA A 85 30.10 -19.74 -21.09
C ALA A 85 29.91 -20.82 -22.15
N THR A 86 28.67 -21.00 -22.64
CA THR A 86 28.29 -22.08 -23.55
C THR A 86 27.94 -21.59 -24.95
N GLY A 87 27.75 -20.29 -25.14
CA GLY A 87 27.19 -19.71 -26.38
C GLY A 87 25.70 -20.00 -26.55
N THR A 88 25.05 -20.67 -25.59
CA THR A 88 23.61 -20.98 -25.65
C THR A 88 22.81 -19.94 -24.88
N THR A 89 21.98 -19.20 -25.62
CA THR A 89 21.02 -18.25 -25.07
C THR A 89 19.87 -19.03 -24.43
N VAL A 90 19.68 -18.84 -23.12
CA VAL A 90 18.48 -19.32 -22.43
C VAL A 90 17.44 -18.22 -22.48
N GLU A 91 16.62 -18.27 -23.52
CA GLU A 91 15.45 -17.41 -23.59
C GLU A 91 14.44 -17.85 -22.53
N LEU A 92 14.19 -16.99 -21.55
CA LEU A 92 13.07 -17.18 -20.64
C LEU A 92 11.77 -16.86 -21.41
N TYR A 93 11.29 -17.82 -22.20
CA TYR A 93 10.05 -17.72 -22.99
C TYR A 93 8.78 -17.49 -22.15
N SER A 94 8.87 -17.68 -20.83
CA SER A 94 7.77 -17.35 -19.94
C SER A 94 7.66 -15.84 -19.76
N VAL A 95 6.80 -15.22 -20.57
CA VAL A 95 6.27 -13.84 -20.41
C VAL A 95 5.90 -13.55 -18.94
N VAL A 96 5.46 -14.57 -18.21
CA VAL A 96 5.15 -14.50 -16.77
C VAL A 96 6.36 -14.15 -15.92
N VAL A 97 7.53 -14.77 -16.13
CA VAL A 97 8.75 -14.46 -15.38
C VAL A 97 9.30 -13.09 -15.79
N LEU A 98 9.27 -12.82 -17.10
CA LEU A 98 9.70 -11.55 -17.69
C LEU A 98 8.87 -10.36 -17.19
N LEU A 99 7.58 -10.55 -16.91
CA LEU A 99 6.73 -9.53 -16.30
C LEU A 99 6.85 -9.52 -14.77
N ALA A 100 6.89 -10.67 -14.11
CA ALA A 100 6.78 -10.79 -12.65
C ALA A 100 8.00 -10.23 -11.90
N VAL A 101 9.20 -10.37 -12.48
CA VAL A 101 10.47 -9.90 -11.89
C VAL A 101 10.53 -8.36 -11.87
N PRO A 102 10.43 -7.65 -13.01
CA PRO A 102 10.45 -6.18 -13.03
C PRO A 102 9.19 -5.58 -12.38
N TYR A 103 8.02 -6.23 -12.46
CA TYR A 103 6.84 -5.80 -11.71
C TYR A 103 7.08 -5.86 -10.20
N GLY A 104 7.67 -6.96 -9.71
CA GLY A 104 8.01 -7.13 -8.30
C GLY A 104 8.98 -6.06 -7.82
N LEU A 105 9.99 -5.75 -8.64
CA LEU A 105 10.96 -4.69 -8.40
C LEU A 105 10.29 -3.31 -8.31
N ALA A 106 9.47 -2.93 -9.30
CA ALA A 106 8.80 -1.64 -9.35
C ALA A 106 7.77 -1.47 -8.22
N ARG A 107 7.13 -2.57 -7.80
CA ARG A 107 6.08 -2.56 -6.77
C ARG A 107 6.64 -2.54 -5.35
N TRP A 108 7.67 -3.34 -5.06
CA TRP A 108 8.15 -3.59 -3.69
C TRP A 108 9.57 -3.07 -3.44
N GLY A 109 10.33 -2.78 -4.48
CA GLY A 109 11.68 -2.25 -4.39
C GLY A 109 11.73 -0.82 -3.84
N SER A 110 12.85 -0.51 -3.19
CA SER A 110 13.26 0.87 -2.97
C SER A 110 13.52 1.55 -4.31
N GLY A 111 13.50 2.87 -4.39
CA GLY A 111 13.80 3.50 -5.68
C GLY A 111 15.23 3.25 -6.17
N ARG A 112 16.18 2.97 -5.26
CA ARG A 112 17.51 2.42 -5.61
C ARG A 112 17.41 1.03 -6.23
N ASP A 113 16.53 0.19 -5.69
CA ASP A 113 16.31 -1.17 -6.20
C ASP A 113 15.82 -1.11 -7.66
N VAL A 114 14.90 -0.19 -7.97
CA VAL A 114 14.38 0.01 -9.33
C VAL A 114 15.48 0.47 -10.30
N VAL A 115 16.33 1.42 -9.89
CA VAL A 115 17.43 1.92 -10.75
C VAL A 115 18.48 0.83 -10.99
N VAL A 116 18.92 0.12 -9.94
CA VAL A 116 19.94 -0.93 -10.06
C VAL A 116 19.40 -2.12 -10.85
N GLY A 117 18.18 -2.59 -10.54
CA GLY A 117 17.59 -3.73 -11.26
C GLY A 117 17.23 -3.39 -12.70
N GLY A 118 16.79 -2.15 -12.98
CA GLY A 118 16.59 -1.67 -14.35
C GLY A 118 17.90 -1.61 -15.14
N GLY A 119 19.00 -1.16 -14.52
CA GLY A 119 20.33 -1.18 -15.12
C GLY A 119 20.85 -2.59 -15.41
N LEU A 120 20.65 -3.53 -14.49
CA LEU A 120 20.98 -4.95 -14.71
C LEU A 120 20.20 -5.54 -15.89
N PHE A 121 18.90 -5.24 -15.98
CA PHE A 121 18.08 -5.70 -17.11
C PHE A 121 18.52 -5.07 -18.43
N ALA A 122 18.86 -3.77 -18.45
CA ALA A 122 19.39 -3.13 -19.65
C ALA A 122 20.72 -3.77 -20.09
N LEU A 123 21.60 -4.11 -19.14
CA LEU A 123 22.84 -4.81 -19.43
C LEU A 123 22.60 -6.21 -20.01
N GLN A 124 21.59 -6.94 -19.52
CA GLN A 124 21.17 -8.22 -20.08
C GLN A 124 20.83 -8.08 -21.58
N GLN A 125 20.11 -7.04 -21.97
CA GLN A 125 19.74 -6.82 -23.37
C GLN A 125 20.96 -6.57 -24.28
N VAL A 126 22.03 -5.98 -23.74
CA VAL A 126 23.31 -5.83 -24.46
C VAL A 126 23.98 -7.19 -24.68
N VAL A 127 23.92 -8.09 -23.69
CA VAL A 127 24.43 -9.47 -23.82
C VAL A 127 23.67 -10.24 -24.89
N VAL A 128 22.33 -10.17 -24.89
CA VAL A 128 21.48 -10.80 -25.91
C VAL A 128 21.81 -10.29 -27.32
N LEU A 129 22.02 -8.99 -27.47
CA LEU A 129 22.42 -8.43 -28.76
C LEU A 129 23.82 -8.91 -29.19
N ALA A 130 24.75 -9.03 -28.24
CA ALA A 130 26.12 -9.47 -28.51
C ALA A 130 26.22 -10.96 -28.90
N THR A 131 25.25 -11.79 -28.50
CA THR A 131 25.17 -13.21 -28.90
C THR A 131 24.57 -13.41 -30.30
N GLY A 132 24.15 -12.34 -30.98
CA GLY A 132 23.65 -12.40 -32.36
C GLY A 132 22.17 -12.73 -32.51
N GLU A 133 21.41 -12.66 -31.41
CA GLU A 133 19.96 -12.85 -31.45
C GLU A 133 19.25 -11.75 -32.27
N PRO A 134 18.07 -12.04 -32.84
CA PRO A 134 17.28 -11.04 -33.55
C PRO A 134 17.03 -9.79 -32.71
N VAL A 135 17.13 -8.62 -33.36
CA VAL A 135 16.82 -7.33 -32.72
C VAL A 135 15.39 -7.29 -32.17
N GLY A 136 14.48 -8.10 -32.73
CA GLY A 136 13.11 -8.27 -32.25
C GLY A 136 13.02 -8.71 -30.79
N ASP A 137 13.89 -9.61 -30.34
CA ASP A 137 13.86 -10.14 -28.97
C ASP A 137 14.40 -9.11 -27.96
N VAL A 138 15.38 -8.31 -28.40
CA VAL A 138 15.88 -7.16 -27.64
C VAL A 138 14.78 -6.12 -27.44
N VAL A 139 14.08 -5.78 -28.53
CA VAL A 139 12.97 -4.81 -28.49
C VAL A 139 11.81 -5.35 -27.64
N GLY A 140 11.44 -6.62 -27.79
CA GLY A 140 10.41 -7.28 -26.99
C GLY A 140 10.72 -7.23 -25.48
N GLY A 141 11.95 -7.56 -25.10
CA GLY A 141 12.41 -7.50 -23.70
C GLY A 141 12.31 -6.09 -23.10
N LEU A 142 12.74 -5.07 -23.85
CA LEU A 142 12.65 -3.68 -23.42
C LEU A 142 11.20 -3.19 -23.29
N VAL A 143 10.32 -3.58 -24.22
CA VAL A 143 8.89 -3.25 -24.14
C VAL A 143 8.25 -3.88 -22.91
N VAL A 144 8.57 -5.14 -22.62
CA VAL A 144 8.04 -5.85 -21.44
C VAL A 144 8.56 -5.21 -20.15
N LEU A 145 9.85 -4.84 -20.08
CA LEU A 145 10.41 -4.11 -18.96
C LEU A 145 9.66 -2.78 -18.74
N ALA A 146 9.51 -1.99 -19.80
CA ALA A 146 8.83 -0.70 -19.74
C ALA A 146 7.37 -0.86 -19.27
N ALA A 147 6.65 -1.85 -19.79
CA ALA A 147 5.28 -2.15 -19.39
C ALA A 147 5.18 -2.57 -17.91
N ALA A 148 6.07 -3.47 -17.45
CA ALA A 148 6.08 -3.95 -16.07
C ALA A 148 6.43 -2.84 -15.06
N VAL A 149 7.44 -2.02 -15.38
CA VAL A 149 7.83 -0.87 -14.57
C VAL A 149 6.70 0.16 -14.50
N SER A 150 6.08 0.47 -15.65
CA SER A 150 4.94 1.40 -15.73
C SER A 150 3.74 0.92 -14.91
N LEU A 151 3.42 -0.38 -15.00
CA LEU A 151 2.33 -0.97 -14.22
C LEU A 151 2.64 -0.95 -12.72
N GLY A 152 3.85 -1.31 -12.31
CA GLY A 152 4.28 -1.25 -10.91
C GLY A 152 4.20 0.18 -10.35
N ALA A 153 4.68 1.17 -11.11
CA ALA A 153 4.60 2.58 -10.76
C ALA A 153 3.14 3.07 -10.68
N ALA A 154 2.29 2.71 -11.64
CA ALA A 154 0.87 3.08 -11.64
C ALA A 154 0.13 2.51 -10.42
N VAL A 155 0.39 1.25 -10.05
CA VAL A 155 -0.22 0.64 -8.86
C VAL A 155 0.28 1.32 -7.59
N ARG A 156 1.58 1.64 -7.49
CA ARG A 156 2.16 2.36 -6.36
C ARG A 156 1.57 3.77 -6.22
N PHE A 157 1.40 4.47 -7.34
CA PHE A 157 0.76 5.77 -7.39
C PHE A 157 -0.70 5.70 -6.93
N ARG A 158 -1.47 4.73 -7.44
CA ARG A 158 -2.87 4.51 -7.01
C ARG A 158 -2.98 4.20 -5.51
N ALA A 159 -2.08 3.37 -4.96
CA ALA A 159 -2.07 3.05 -3.54
C ALA A 159 -1.81 4.30 -2.67
N ARG A 160 -0.84 5.13 -3.07
CA ARG A 160 -0.53 6.40 -2.39
C ARG A 160 -1.66 7.41 -2.49
N SER A 161 -2.25 7.56 -3.68
CA SER A 161 -3.38 8.45 -3.89
C SER A 161 -4.57 8.06 -2.99
N ARG A 162 -4.92 6.77 -2.93
CA ARG A 162 -5.97 6.28 -2.03
C ARG A 162 -5.67 6.55 -0.56
N ALA A 163 -4.42 6.36 -0.12
CA ALA A 163 -4.02 6.65 1.26
C ALA A 163 -4.17 8.14 1.59
N ARG A 164 -3.74 9.03 0.69
CA ARG A 164 -3.90 10.48 0.82
C ARG A 164 -5.37 10.90 0.88
N THR A 165 -6.18 10.39 -0.05
CA THR A 165 -7.63 10.68 -0.05
C THR A 165 -8.30 10.21 1.24
N ALA A 166 -7.95 9.04 1.76
CA ALA A 166 -8.48 8.55 3.04
C ALA A 166 -8.06 9.43 4.22
N GLU A 167 -6.83 9.94 4.22
CA GLU A 167 -6.34 10.88 5.23
C GLU A 167 -7.05 12.23 5.15
N GLU A 168 -7.20 12.79 3.94
CA GLU A 168 -7.95 14.02 3.72
C GLU A 168 -9.42 13.91 4.16
N VAL A 169 -10.08 12.79 3.85
CA VAL A 169 -11.45 12.52 4.30
C VAL A 169 -11.51 12.48 5.83
N ARG A 170 -10.56 11.82 6.50
CA ARG A 170 -10.48 11.79 7.97
C ARG A 170 -10.24 13.18 8.58
N LEU A 171 -9.42 14.01 7.96
CA LEU A 171 -9.17 15.38 8.43
C LEU A 171 -10.40 16.26 8.27
N ARG A 172 -11.04 16.23 7.09
CA ARG A 172 -12.31 16.95 6.83
C ARG A 172 -13.40 16.52 7.81
N GLU A 173 -13.47 15.24 8.12
CA GLU A 173 -14.42 14.71 9.10
C GLU A 173 -14.16 15.24 10.51
N ARG A 174 -12.89 15.26 10.95
CA ARG A 174 -12.51 15.83 12.25
C ARG A 174 -12.84 17.32 12.35
N GLU A 175 -12.60 18.08 11.29
CA GLU A 175 -12.96 19.50 11.23
C GLU A 175 -14.48 19.73 11.28
N ARG A 176 -15.25 18.91 10.55
CA ARG A 176 -16.71 18.94 10.61
C ARG A 176 -17.22 18.68 12.02
N ILE A 177 -16.75 17.61 12.66
CA ILE A 177 -17.13 17.27 14.03
C ILE A 177 -16.76 18.40 15.00
N ALA A 178 -15.57 19.01 14.87
CA ALA A 178 -15.18 20.13 15.71
C ALA A 178 -16.10 21.35 15.55
N ARG A 179 -16.56 21.63 14.32
CA ARG A 179 -17.51 22.72 14.04
C ARG A 179 -18.88 22.43 14.62
N ASP A 180 -19.43 21.24 14.37
CA ASP A 180 -20.74 20.84 14.90
C ASP A 180 -20.75 20.87 16.44
N LEU A 181 -19.64 20.45 17.07
CA LEU A 181 -19.43 20.56 18.52
C LEU A 181 -19.38 22.02 18.97
N HIS A 182 -18.62 22.87 18.27
CA HIS A 182 -18.51 24.29 18.61
C HIS A 182 -19.85 25.00 18.50
N ASP A 183 -20.61 24.77 17.43
CA ASP A 183 -21.91 25.39 17.20
C ASP A 183 -22.92 24.98 18.27
N THR A 184 -22.97 23.69 18.62
CA THR A 184 -23.83 23.18 19.68
C THR A 184 -23.46 23.78 21.04
N VAL A 185 -22.17 23.81 21.37
CA VAL A 185 -21.69 24.40 22.64
C VAL A 185 -21.96 25.90 22.68
N ALA A 186 -21.67 26.63 21.61
CA ALA A 186 -21.88 28.07 21.51
C ALA A 186 -23.35 28.42 21.69
N HIS A 187 -24.26 27.64 21.10
CA HIS A 187 -25.70 27.82 21.27
C HIS A 187 -26.14 27.68 22.74
N HIS A 188 -25.77 26.55 23.38
CA HIS A 188 -26.14 26.29 24.78
C HIS A 188 -25.55 27.31 25.75
N VAL A 189 -24.28 27.68 25.57
CA VAL A 189 -23.61 28.71 26.37
C VAL A 189 -24.29 30.07 26.19
N SER A 190 -24.71 30.42 24.98
CA SER A 190 -25.45 31.66 24.72
C SER A 190 -26.81 31.69 25.42
N THR A 191 -27.57 30.58 25.37
CA THR A 191 -28.85 30.46 26.09
C THR A 191 -28.65 30.58 27.61
N ILE A 192 -27.63 29.93 28.17
CA ILE A 192 -27.27 30.06 29.60
C ILE A 192 -26.94 31.51 29.95
N ALA A 193 -26.13 32.19 29.13
CA ALA A 193 -25.75 33.58 29.37
C ALA A 193 -26.96 34.53 29.35
N VAL A 194 -27.87 34.38 28.38
CA VAL A 194 -29.09 35.19 28.30
C VAL A 194 -30.00 34.95 29.50
N ARG A 195 -30.23 33.69 29.91
CA ARG A 195 -31.04 33.38 31.10
C ARG A 195 -30.41 33.94 32.37
N ALA A 196 -29.08 33.88 32.49
CA ALA A 196 -28.38 34.46 33.64
C ALA A 196 -28.59 35.97 33.73
N GLN A 197 -28.54 36.67 32.60
CA GLN A 197 -28.83 38.11 32.54
C GLN A 197 -30.28 38.43 32.94
N VAL A 198 -31.25 37.63 32.49
CA VAL A 198 -32.66 37.77 32.90
C VAL A 198 -32.81 37.56 34.41
N GLY A 199 -32.23 36.49 34.95
CA GLY A 199 -32.25 36.19 36.38
C GLY A 199 -31.65 37.33 37.22
N GLN A 200 -30.52 37.91 36.78
CA GLN A 200 -29.90 39.06 37.43
C GLN A 200 -30.79 40.31 37.39
N ALA A 201 -31.45 40.57 36.25
CA ALA A 201 -32.30 41.75 36.08
C ALA A 201 -33.55 41.71 36.99
N VAL A 202 -34.11 40.52 37.24
CA VAL A 202 -35.34 40.36 38.03
C VAL A 202 -35.09 40.00 39.51
N ALA A 203 -33.85 39.70 39.90
CA ALA A 203 -33.51 39.16 41.24
C ALA A 203 -34.03 40.00 42.43
N ALA A 204 -34.02 41.33 42.31
CA ALA A 204 -34.47 42.21 43.39
C ALA A 204 -36.00 42.39 43.44
N ALA A 205 -36.66 42.34 42.28
CA ALA A 205 -38.09 42.62 42.15
C ALA A 205 -38.95 41.35 42.21
N GLU A 206 -38.48 40.25 41.63
CA GLU A 206 -39.19 38.98 41.46
C GLU A 206 -38.23 37.80 41.81
N PRO A 207 -37.92 37.57 43.11
CA PRO A 207 -36.95 36.56 43.52
C PRO A 207 -37.34 35.13 43.14
N GLU A 208 -38.64 34.81 43.13
CA GLU A 208 -39.14 33.50 42.68
C GLU A 208 -38.86 33.27 41.19
N ARG A 209 -38.97 34.32 40.37
CA ARG A 209 -38.66 34.25 38.93
C ARG A 209 -37.16 34.11 38.69
N ALA A 210 -36.32 34.79 39.47
CA ALA A 210 -34.87 34.58 39.41
C ALA A 210 -34.48 33.14 39.79
N ALA A 211 -35.12 32.56 40.81
CA ALA A 211 -34.92 31.16 41.17
C ALA A 211 -35.34 30.19 40.03
N ALA A 212 -36.44 30.48 39.33
CA ALA A 212 -36.87 29.71 38.18
C ALA A 212 -35.85 29.76 37.01
N GLU A 213 -35.26 30.92 36.71
CA GLU A 213 -34.21 31.02 35.69
C GLU A 213 -32.94 30.25 36.05
N LEU A 214 -32.54 30.25 37.33
CA LEU A 214 -31.41 29.44 37.82
C LEU A 214 -31.65 27.93 37.64
N ALA A 215 -32.86 27.46 37.90
CA ALA A 215 -33.22 26.06 37.68
C ALA A 215 -33.16 25.68 36.19
N LEU A 216 -33.55 26.59 35.29
CA LEU A 216 -33.45 26.38 33.84
C LEU A 216 -31.99 26.37 33.37
N ILE A 217 -31.14 27.23 33.92
CA ILE A 217 -29.68 27.21 33.66
C ILE A 217 -29.08 25.88 34.10
N GLU A 218 -29.42 25.37 35.29
CA GLU A 218 -28.92 24.09 35.77
C GLU A 218 -29.32 22.94 34.84
N ALA A 219 -30.58 22.91 34.41
CA ALA A 219 -31.09 21.90 33.49
C ALA A 219 -30.34 21.93 32.14
N GLU A 220 -30.15 23.12 31.55
CA GLU A 220 -29.45 23.29 30.28
C GLU A 220 -27.96 22.91 30.37
N ALA A 221 -27.30 23.29 31.47
CA ALA A 221 -25.89 22.93 31.72
C ALA A 221 -25.72 21.40 31.88
N ARG A 222 -26.60 20.75 32.65
CA ARG A 222 -26.59 19.28 32.83
C ARG A 222 -26.81 18.55 31.50
N ARG A 223 -27.76 19.04 30.68
CA ARG A 223 -28.04 18.50 29.35
C ARG A 223 -26.83 18.63 28.42
N THR A 224 -26.26 19.83 28.32
CA THR A 224 -25.08 20.11 27.49
C THR A 224 -23.90 19.20 27.85
N LEU A 225 -23.61 19.05 29.14
CA LEU A 225 -22.54 18.16 29.61
C LEU A 225 -22.80 16.68 29.27
N ALA A 226 -24.07 16.24 29.30
CA ALA A 226 -24.43 14.89 28.91
C ALA A 226 -24.24 14.66 27.39
N GLU A 227 -24.67 15.61 26.57
CA GLU A 227 -24.50 15.58 25.10
C GLU A 227 -23.01 15.54 24.71
N MET A 228 -22.17 16.40 25.31
CA MET A 228 -20.73 16.40 25.08
C MET A 228 -20.05 15.08 25.48
N ARG A 229 -20.41 14.51 26.65
CA ARG A 229 -19.88 13.21 27.10
C ARG A 229 -20.29 12.08 26.14
N GLY A 230 -21.49 12.15 25.58
CA GLY A 230 -21.97 11.21 24.57
C GLY A 230 -21.10 11.25 23.30
N LEU A 231 -20.89 12.45 22.75
CA LEU A 231 -20.09 12.66 21.53
C LEU A 231 -18.63 12.22 21.70
N VAL A 232 -18.00 12.56 22.84
CA VAL A 232 -16.62 12.11 23.14
C VAL A 232 -16.53 10.58 23.25
N ARG A 233 -17.56 9.91 23.79
CA ARG A 233 -17.58 8.45 23.92
C ARG A 233 -17.66 7.75 22.56
N VAL A 234 -18.42 8.31 21.61
CA VAL A 234 -18.50 7.81 20.22
C VAL A 234 -17.14 7.98 19.53
N LEU A 235 -16.55 9.19 19.58
CA LEU A 235 -15.22 9.48 19.02
C LEU A 235 -14.10 8.58 19.57
N ARG A 236 -14.20 8.17 20.84
CA ARG A 236 -13.22 7.27 21.49
C ARG A 236 -13.40 5.80 21.10
N ARG A 237 -14.62 5.36 20.77
CA ARG A 237 -14.87 4.00 20.26
C ARG A 237 -14.42 3.84 18.81
N ASP A 238 -14.49 4.89 18.01
CA ASP A 238 -14.04 4.90 16.61
C ASP A 238 -12.55 5.24 16.43
N GLY A 239 -11.81 5.41 17.54
CA GLY A 239 -10.37 5.70 17.54
C GLY A 239 -9.50 4.45 17.28
N PRO A 240 -8.24 4.61 16.81
CA PRO A 240 -7.39 3.52 16.28
C PRO A 240 -6.92 2.45 17.30
N GLY A 241 -7.50 2.38 18.50
CA GLY A 241 -7.07 1.49 19.59
C GLY A 241 -8.17 0.62 20.21
N ALA A 242 -9.42 0.72 19.76
CA ALA A 242 -10.55 -0.02 20.35
C ALA A 242 -10.95 -1.30 19.58
N GLY A 243 -10.07 -1.81 18.72
CA GLY A 243 -10.27 -3.04 17.92
C GLY A 243 -9.26 -4.14 18.24
N GLY A 244 -8.80 -4.25 19.49
CA GLY A 244 -8.01 -5.38 19.95
C GLY A 244 -8.91 -6.63 20.11
N PRO A 245 -8.49 -7.82 19.64
CA PRO A 245 -9.32 -9.04 19.58
C PRO A 245 -9.50 -9.70 20.96
N ALA A 246 -10.04 -8.99 21.94
CA ALA A 246 -10.33 -9.52 23.28
C ALA A 246 -11.83 -9.76 23.54
N GLU A 247 -12.73 -9.22 22.72
CA GLU A 247 -14.18 -9.27 22.99
C GLU A 247 -14.92 -10.37 22.20
N ALA A 248 -14.24 -11.10 21.31
CA ALA A 248 -14.85 -12.16 20.50
C ALA A 248 -14.82 -13.58 21.15
N LEU A 249 -14.18 -13.74 22.31
CA LEU A 249 -14.05 -15.05 22.98
C LEU A 249 -15.02 -15.26 24.16
N GLY A 250 -15.90 -14.29 24.46
CA GLY A 250 -16.90 -14.42 25.53
C GLY A 250 -18.30 -14.83 25.09
N ALA A 251 -18.57 -14.93 23.78
CA ALA A 251 -19.91 -15.17 23.23
C ALA A 251 -20.11 -16.59 22.66
N ALA A 252 -19.16 -17.50 22.88
CA ALA A 252 -19.24 -18.89 22.41
C ALA A 252 -19.41 -19.92 23.55
N GLU A 253 -19.60 -19.48 24.79
CA GLU A 253 -19.97 -20.36 25.90
C GLU A 253 -21.19 -19.80 26.64
N LEU A 254 -22.37 -19.94 26.02
CA LEU A 254 -23.68 -20.18 26.64
C LEU A 254 -24.54 -20.96 25.64
#